data_AF-A0A4R0X7I4-F1
#
_entry.id   AF-A0A4R0X7I4-F1
#
_cell.length_a   1.000
_cell.length_b   1.000
_cell.length_c   1.000
_cell.angle_alpha   90.00
_cell.angle_beta   90.00
_cell.angle_gamma   90.00
#
_symmetry.space_group_name_H-M   'P 1'
#
loop_
_entity.id
_entity.type
_entity.pdbx_description
1 polymer ?
#
loop_
_entity_poly.entity_id
_entity_poly.type
_entity_poly.pdbx_seq_one_letter_code
_entity_poly.pdbx_strand_id
1 'polypeptide(L)'
;MLIQGQDVANIVAGNTLSDDGHGGRKFDYMLVESPVRREWKKVEKAVRTEHEQKGFDGRFGPGLPRVSDGSMLFLMHLLSKMRPATDGGSRFGIVLNARTVHGRSGLG
;
A
#
# COMPACT_ATOMS: atom_id res chain seq x y z
N MET A 1 7.36 -10.44 -18.29
CA MET A 1 6.31 -9.44 -18.64
C MET A 1 6.29 -9.15 -20.14
N LEU A 2 7.13 -8.29 -20.72
CA LEU A 2 7.09 -8.03 -22.18
C LEU A 2 7.52 -9.23 -23.03
N ILE A 3 8.63 -9.86 -22.67
CA ILE A 3 9.15 -11.08 -23.34
C ILE A 3 8.22 -12.29 -23.14
N GLN A 4 7.33 -12.22 -22.15
CA GLN A 4 6.32 -13.26 -21.86
C GLN A 4 4.94 -12.91 -22.45
N GLY A 5 4.85 -11.89 -23.31
CA GLY A 5 3.60 -11.49 -23.98
C GLY A 5 2.54 -10.87 -23.08
N GLN A 6 2.90 -10.41 -21.88
CA GLN A 6 1.96 -9.75 -20.97
C GLN A 6 1.68 -8.32 -21.45
N ASP A 7 0.44 -7.87 -21.26
CA ASP A 7 0.01 -6.52 -21.64
C ASP A 7 0.79 -5.45 -20.87
N VAL A 8 1.38 -4.52 -21.62
CA VAL A 8 2.22 -3.41 -21.13
C VAL A 8 1.41 -2.44 -20.29
N ALA A 9 0.11 -2.31 -20.53
CA ALA A 9 -0.77 -1.43 -19.77
C ALA A 9 -0.90 -1.84 -18.29
N ASN A 10 -0.43 -3.04 -17.92
CA ASN A 10 -0.35 -3.48 -16.53
C ASN A 10 0.91 -3.00 -15.79
N ILE A 11 1.82 -2.27 -16.47
CA ILE A 11 3.03 -1.69 -15.86
C ILE A 11 2.87 -0.17 -15.85
N VAL A 12 2.91 0.42 -14.65
CA VAL A 12 2.80 1.87 -14.48
C VAL A 12 4.03 2.41 -13.76
N ALA A 13 4.69 3.39 -14.37
CA ALA A 13 5.81 4.09 -13.77
C ALA A 13 5.31 5.24 -12.88
N GLY A 14 5.72 5.25 -11.62
CA GLY A 14 5.29 6.28 -10.66
C GLY A 14 5.62 5.89 -9.23
N ASN A 15 5.15 6.71 -8.28
CA ASN A 15 5.24 6.38 -6.86
C ASN A 15 3.88 5.90 -6.36
N THR A 16 3.78 4.62 -5.99
CA THR A 16 2.54 3.94 -5.56
C THR A 16 1.71 4.71 -4.53
N LEU A 17 2.36 5.47 -3.64
CA LEU A 17 1.68 6.18 -2.56
C LEU A 17 1.07 7.51 -3.03
N SER A 18 1.74 8.26 -3.90
CA SER A 18 1.21 9.53 -4.45
C SER A 18 0.46 9.37 -5.77
N ASP A 19 0.75 8.31 -6.52
CA ASP A 19 0.24 8.06 -7.87
C ASP A 19 -0.14 6.58 -8.00
N ASP A 20 -1.40 6.29 -7.73
CA ASP A 20 -1.94 4.94 -7.79
C ASP A 20 -2.20 4.52 -9.23
N GLY A 21 -1.20 3.92 -9.87
CA GLY A 21 -1.29 3.47 -11.26
C GLY A 21 -2.40 2.45 -11.54
N HIS A 22 -2.99 1.85 -10.51
CA HIS A 22 -4.10 0.90 -10.64
C HIS A 22 -5.31 1.30 -9.78
N GLY A 23 -5.57 2.60 -9.63
CA GLY A 23 -6.73 3.14 -8.92
C GLY A 23 -8.03 2.41 -9.28
N GLY A 24 -8.81 2.03 -8.26
CA GLY A 24 -10.08 1.31 -8.42
C GLY A 24 -9.98 -0.17 -8.83
N ARG A 25 -8.85 -0.63 -9.40
CA ARG A 25 -8.66 -2.05 -9.74
C ARG A 25 -8.56 -2.91 -8.47
N LYS A 26 -9.08 -4.14 -8.58
CA LYS A 26 -9.01 -5.17 -7.53
C LYS A 26 -8.26 -6.38 -8.05
N PHE A 27 -7.61 -7.12 -7.16
CA PHE A 27 -6.78 -8.27 -7.52
C PHE A 27 -7.09 -9.49 -6.66
N ASP A 28 -7.07 -10.67 -7.26
CA ASP A 28 -7.21 -11.94 -6.53
C ASP A 28 -5.97 -12.28 -5.71
N TYR A 29 -4.79 -12.02 -6.29
CA TYR A 29 -3.49 -12.33 -5.71
C TYR A 29 -2.58 -11.12 -5.78
N MET A 30 -1.91 -10.80 -4.67
CA MET A 30 -0.91 -9.73 -4.61
C MET A 30 0.31 -10.18 -3.82
N LEU A 31 1.49 -9.76 -4.26
CA LEU A 31 2.74 -10.00 -3.54
C LEU A 31 3.55 -8.71 -3.56
N VAL A 32 3.98 -8.24 -2.38
CA VAL A 32 4.80 -7.04 -2.26
C VAL A 32 5.95 -7.28 -1.30
N GLU A 33 7.14 -6.94 -1.76
CA GLU A 33 8.27 -6.70 -0.89
C GLU A 33 8.32 -5.20 -0.58
N SER A 34 7.81 -4.81 0.59
CA SER A 34 7.71 -3.39 0.94
C SER A 34 9.12 -2.80 1.05
N PRO A 35 9.38 -1.59 0.50
CA PRO A 35 10.66 -0.93 0.69
C PRO A 35 10.89 -0.65 2.18
N VAL A 36 11.79 -1.42 2.80
CA VAL A 36 12.04 -1.38 4.24
C VAL A 36 12.47 0.03 4.67
N ARG A 37 11.73 0.61 5.64
CA ARG A 37 12.05 1.89 6.29
C ARG A 37 12.29 3.07 5.34
N ARG A 38 11.67 3.08 4.16
CA ARG A 38 11.69 4.30 3.35
C ARG A 38 10.81 5.36 4.01
N GLU A 39 11.41 6.51 4.23
CA GLU A 39 10.71 7.73 4.55
C GLU A 39 9.77 8.09 3.38
N TRP A 40 8.57 8.58 3.70
CA TRP A 40 7.57 9.00 2.72
C TRP A 40 7.39 10.52 2.66
N LYS A 41 8.39 11.29 3.12
CA LYS A 41 8.36 12.77 3.17
C LYS A 41 8.04 13.42 1.83
N LYS A 42 8.62 12.90 0.75
CA LYS A 42 8.42 13.42 -0.62
C LYS A 42 6.97 13.30 -1.10
N VAL A 43 6.21 12.35 -0.56
CA VAL A 43 4.81 12.11 -0.91
C VAL A 43 3.84 12.45 0.22
N GLU A 44 4.33 13.11 1.27
CA GLU A 44 3.57 13.34 2.50
C GLU A 44 2.28 14.10 2.26
N LYS A 45 2.35 15.16 1.45
CA LYS A 45 1.18 15.97 1.09
C LYS A 45 0.07 15.10 0.48
N ALA A 46 0.39 14.28 -0.52
CA ALA A 46 -0.59 13.45 -1.21
C ALA A 46 -1.26 12.43 -0.26
N VAL A 47 -0.45 11.75 0.56
CA VAL A 47 -0.95 10.76 1.54
C VAL A 47 -1.85 11.42 2.58
N ARG A 48 -1.45 12.59 3.12
CA ARG A 48 -2.26 13.35 4.08
C ARG A 48 -3.57 13.85 3.47
N THR A 49 -3.51 14.42 2.27
CA THR A 49 -4.69 14.89 1.56
C THR A 49 -5.70 13.77 1.35
N GLU A 50 -5.26 12.58 0.93
CA GLU A 50 -6.15 11.43 0.78
C GLU A 50 -6.77 10.99 2.12
N HIS A 51 -5.97 10.92 3.19
CA HIS A 51 -6.46 10.58 4.52
C HIS A 51 -7.51 11.59 5.02
N GLU A 52 -7.21 12.88 4.92
CA GLU A 52 -8.06 13.97 5.42
C GLU A 52 -9.36 14.11 4.62
N GLN A 53 -9.30 13.96 3.30
CA GLN A 53 -10.45 14.20 2.43
C GLN A 53 -11.33 12.96 2.23
N LYS A 54 -10.73 11.75 2.24
CA LYS A 54 -11.47 10.52 1.95
C LYS A 54 -11.68 9.64 3.16
N GLY A 55 -10.93 9.81 4.26
CA GLY A 55 -11.04 8.94 5.43
C GLY A 55 -11.01 7.46 5.04
N PHE A 56 -12.02 6.70 5.48
CA PHE A 56 -12.18 5.27 5.17
C PHE A 56 -12.61 4.97 3.73
N ASP A 57 -13.10 5.96 2.98
CA ASP A 57 -13.36 5.80 1.54
C ASP A 57 -12.04 5.86 0.72
N GLY A 58 -10.95 6.32 1.35
CA GLY A 58 -9.60 6.32 0.79
C GLY A 58 -8.74 5.15 1.30
N ARG A 59 -7.50 5.09 0.82
CA ARG A 59 -6.57 4.01 1.19
C ARG A 59 -6.06 4.14 2.63
N PHE A 60 -5.94 5.36 3.14
CA PHE A 60 -5.22 5.63 4.38
C PHE A 60 -6.14 5.99 5.57
N GLY A 61 -7.42 5.62 5.51
CA GLY A 61 -8.41 5.91 6.56
C GLY A 61 -8.05 5.47 7.97
N PRO A 62 -7.46 4.27 8.19
CA PRO A 62 -7.11 3.80 9.54
C PRO A 62 -6.09 4.67 10.30
N GLY A 63 -5.37 5.56 9.60
CA GLY A 63 -4.38 6.46 10.20
C GLY A 63 -3.04 6.43 9.46
N LEU A 64 -2.18 7.39 9.79
CA LEU A 64 -0.89 7.56 9.13
C LEU A 64 0.26 7.13 10.05
N PRO A 65 1.22 6.29 9.58
CA PRO A 65 2.40 5.97 10.35
C PRO A 65 3.32 7.19 10.46
N ARG A 66 4.44 7.07 11.19
CA ARG A 66 5.47 8.11 11.22
C ARG A 66 6.03 8.33 9.82
N VAL A 67 6.39 9.57 9.49
CA VAL A 67 6.97 9.93 8.17
C VAL A 67 8.22 9.11 7.85
N SER A 68 8.98 8.71 8.87
CA SER A 68 10.19 7.91 8.74
C SER A 68 9.97 6.42 8.41
N ASP A 69 8.73 5.92 8.40
CA ASP A 69 8.44 4.53 8.06
C ASP A 69 7.10 4.41 7.31
N GLY A 70 7.20 4.26 5.98
CA GLY A 70 6.03 4.09 5.11
C GLY A 70 5.50 2.66 5.00
N SER A 71 6.04 1.68 5.74
CA SER A 71 5.72 0.25 5.51
C SER A 71 4.22 -0.06 5.64
N MET A 72 3.54 0.55 6.63
CA MET A 72 2.09 0.37 6.81
C MET A 72 1.26 1.02 5.69
N LEU A 73 1.78 2.02 4.99
CA LEU A 73 1.09 2.61 3.83
C LEU A 73 0.99 1.60 2.68
N PHE A 74 1.98 0.73 2.51
CA PHE A 74 1.93 -0.34 1.50
C PHE A 74 0.95 -1.46 1.88
N LEU A 75 0.85 -1.81 3.17
CA LEU A 75 -0.18 -2.75 3.62
C LEU A 75 -1.58 -2.20 3.35
N MET A 76 -1.84 -0.95 3.74
CA MET A 76 -3.13 -0.30 3.49
C MET A 76 -3.42 -0.16 1.98
N HIS A 77 -2.41 0.11 1.17
CA HIS A 77 -2.54 0.08 -0.28
C HIS A 77 -3.02 -1.29 -0.77
N LEU A 78 -2.43 -2.40 -0.32
CA LEU A 78 -2.89 -3.76 -0.68
C LEU A 78 -4.34 -4.03 -0.23
N LEU A 79 -4.69 -3.64 0.99
CA LEU A 79 -6.05 -3.79 1.51
C LEU A 79 -7.07 -3.06 0.62
N SER A 80 -6.72 -1.85 0.15
CA SER A 80 -7.59 -1.08 -0.75
C SER A 80 -7.84 -1.76 -2.11
N LYS A 81 -7.01 -2.72 -2.49
CA LYS A 81 -7.13 -3.48 -3.75
C LYS A 81 -7.81 -4.84 -3.57
N MET A 82 -8.25 -5.17 -2.36
CA MET A 82 -8.94 -6.43 -2.14
C MET A 82 -10.31 -6.44 -2.81
N ARG A 83 -10.66 -7.60 -3.37
CA ARG A 83 -12.01 -7.90 -3.82
C ARG A 83 -12.94 -8.02 -2.60
N PRO A 84 -14.23 -7.70 -2.75
CA PRO A 84 -15.23 -7.98 -1.72
C PRO A 84 -15.21 -9.45 -1.31
N ALA A 85 -15.48 -9.73 -0.03
CA ALA A 85 -15.55 -11.10 0.48
C ALA A 85 -16.66 -11.93 -0.20
N THR A 86 -17.77 -11.29 -0.57
CA THR A 86 -18.87 -11.90 -1.33
C THR A 86 -18.42 -12.44 -2.69
N ASP A 87 -17.34 -11.88 -3.24
CA ASP A 87 -16.81 -12.22 -4.56
C ASP A 87 -15.59 -13.15 -4.46
N GLY A 88 -15.36 -13.75 -3.28
CA GLY A 88 -14.25 -14.66 -3.01
C GLY A 88 -13.01 -14.01 -2.39
N GLY A 89 -13.02 -12.69 -2.19
CA GLY A 89 -11.93 -11.96 -1.54
C GLY A 89 -10.60 -11.98 -2.31
N SER A 90 -9.53 -11.67 -1.58
CA SER A 90 -8.16 -11.65 -2.11
C SER A 90 -7.21 -12.38 -1.18
N ARG A 91 -6.12 -12.90 -1.73
CA ARG A 91 -5.00 -13.48 -0.98
C ARG A 91 -3.75 -12.67 -1.27
N PHE A 92 -3.04 -12.21 -0.25
CA PHE A 92 -1.79 -11.49 -0.48
C PHE A 92 -0.71 -11.84 0.53
N GLY A 93 0.52 -11.74 0.06
CA GLY A 93 1.71 -11.80 0.89
C GLY A 93 2.38 -10.43 0.92
N ILE A 94 2.83 -10.00 2.09
CA ILE A 94 3.68 -8.83 2.24
C ILE A 94 4.86 -9.17 3.12
N VAL A 95 6.06 -8.84 2.65
CA VAL A 95 7.27 -8.94 3.46
C VAL A 95 7.46 -7.61 4.19
N LEU A 96 7.43 -7.66 5.51
CA LEU A 96 7.59 -6.51 6.41
C LEU A 96 8.77 -6.74 7.36
N ASN A 97 9.37 -5.66 7.84
CA ASN A 97 10.33 -5.75 8.95
C ASN A 97 9.59 -6.12 10.24
N ALA A 98 10.19 -6.97 11.07
CA ALA A 98 9.60 -7.42 12.35
C ALA A 98 9.09 -6.27 13.22
N ARG A 99 9.77 -5.11 13.26
CA ARG A 99 9.34 -3.96 14.06
C ARG A 99 8.03 -3.33 13.58
N THR A 100 7.68 -3.47 12.31
CA THR A 100 6.39 -3.02 11.76
C THR A 100 5.24 -3.77 12.42
N VAL A 101 5.44 -5.04 12.79
CA VAL A 101 4.42 -5.89 13.41
C VAL A 101 4.39 -5.73 14.94
N HIS A 102 5.55 -5.59 15.59
CA HIS A 102 5.64 -5.59 17.06
C HIS A 102 5.41 -4.22 17.71
N GLY A 103 5.37 -3.12 16.94
CA GLY A 103 5.47 -1.77 17.50
C GLY A 103 6.78 -1.57 18.28
N ARG A 104 7.05 -0.38 18.82
CA ARG A 104 8.05 -0.30 19.90
C ARG A 104 7.37 -0.86 21.14
N SER A 105 7.68 -2.08 21.55
CA SER A 105 7.69 -2.35 22.99
C SER A 105 8.77 -1.43 23.58
N GLY A 106 8.34 -0.33 24.20
CA GLY A 106 9.20 0.39 25.11
C GLY A 106 9.42 -0.51 26.31
N LEU A 107 10.43 -1.37 26.26
CA LEU A 107 11.09 -1.77 27.49
C LEU A 107 11.97 -0.58 27.86
N GLY A 108 11.46 0.18 28.82
CA GLY A 108 12.30 1.02 29.68
C GLY A 108 13.16 0.16 30.59
#